data_AF-A0A7S3ATG6-F1
#
_entry.id   AF-A0A7S3ATG6-F1
#
_cell.length_a   1.000
_cell.length_b   1.000
_cell.length_c   1.000
_cell.angle_alpha   90.00
_cell.angle_beta   90.00
_cell.angle_gamma   90.00
#
_symmetry.space_group_name_H-M   'P 1'
#
loop_
_entity.id
_entity.type
_entity.pdbx_description
1 polymer ?
#
loop_
_entity_poly.entity_id
_entity_poly.type
_entity_poly.pdbx_seq_one_letter_code
_entity_poly.pdbx_strand_id
1 'polypeptide(L)'
;DGVLDTREMWYFYEELQSRLEAMGEDLVPFEELVNEFNDMVHPAKPSKFRPAELRRSGLAFNIISALTNVRKYISWEALSCEKAAGRASNLRDSTDWDLFADREYRRLVDAEDEDEDEDGDGDDA
;
A
#
# COMPACT_ATOMS: atom_id res chain seq x y z
N ASP A 1 -20.86 -11.27 -15.48
CA ASP A 1 -21.02 -9.95 -16.15
C ASP A 1 -19.70 -9.38 -16.67
N GLY A 2 -18.55 -9.92 -16.26
CA GLY A 2 -17.24 -9.58 -16.84
C GLY A 2 -16.74 -8.20 -16.39
N VAL A 3 -17.16 -7.78 -15.20
CA VAL A 3 -16.81 -6.51 -14.57
C VAL A 3 -16.42 -6.84 -13.15
N LEU A 4 -15.21 -6.44 -12.74
CA LEU A 4 -14.84 -6.44 -11.35
C LEU A 4 -15.58 -5.29 -10.67
N ASP A 5 -16.64 -5.62 -9.92
CA ASP A 5 -17.48 -4.65 -9.23
C ASP A 5 -17.10 -4.48 -7.74
N THR A 6 -17.72 -3.51 -7.08
CA THR A 6 -17.48 -3.22 -5.66
C THR A 6 -17.68 -4.45 -4.76
N ARG A 7 -18.65 -5.31 -5.04
CA ARG A 7 -18.95 -6.47 -4.19
C ARG A 7 -17.90 -7.56 -4.36
N GLU A 8 -17.47 -7.79 -5.60
CA GLU A 8 -16.41 -8.74 -5.89
C GLU A 8 -15.08 -8.27 -5.29
N MET A 9 -14.76 -6.98 -5.37
CA MET A 9 -13.56 -6.42 -4.71
C MET A 9 -13.66 -6.53 -3.18
N TRP A 10 -14.82 -6.25 -2.59
CA TRP A 10 -15.05 -6.38 -1.15
C TRP A 10 -14.78 -7.80 -0.65
N TYR A 11 -15.22 -8.81 -1.41
CA TYR A 11 -15.00 -10.21 -1.07
C TYR A 11 -13.50 -10.56 -0.92
N PHE A 12 -12.64 -10.07 -1.83
CA PHE A 12 -11.19 -10.26 -1.70
C PHE A 12 -10.59 -9.41 -0.59
N TYR A 13 -11.10 -8.19 -0.42
CA TYR A 13 -10.65 -7.27 0.60
C TYR A 13 -10.89 -7.80 2.03
N GLU A 14 -12.03 -8.44 2.31
CA GLU A 14 -12.29 -9.04 3.64
C GLU A 14 -11.24 -10.10 4.02
N GLU A 15 -10.86 -10.95 3.07
CA GLU A 15 -9.83 -11.96 3.30
C GLU A 15 -8.44 -11.32 3.43
N LEU A 16 -8.15 -10.28 2.63
CA LEU A 16 -6.91 -9.50 2.73
C LEU A 16 -6.79 -8.87 4.12
N GLN A 17 -7.86 -8.26 4.62
CA GLN A 17 -7.94 -7.63 5.93
C GLN A 17 -7.66 -8.61 7.06
N SER A 18 -8.37 -9.74 7.07
CA SER A 18 -8.19 -10.77 8.11
C SER A 18 -6.75 -11.26 8.19
N ARG A 19 -6.03 -11.31 7.05
CA ARG A 19 -4.63 -11.75 7.00
C ARG A 19 -3.65 -10.66 7.43
N LEU A 20 -3.92 -9.39 7.15
CA LEU A 20 -3.11 -8.25 7.62
C LEU A 20 -3.23 -8.08 9.12
N GLU A 21 -4.46 -8.16 9.66
CA GLU A 21 -4.72 -8.13 11.10
C GLU A 21 -3.96 -9.25 11.83
N ALA A 22 -3.89 -10.44 11.25
CA ALA A 22 -3.11 -11.56 11.81
C ALA A 22 -1.60 -11.34 11.78
N MET A 23 -1.09 -10.41 10.96
CA MET A 23 0.32 -10.02 10.89
C MET A 23 0.63 -8.74 11.67
N GLY A 24 -0.38 -8.09 12.27
CA GLY A 24 -0.22 -6.81 12.96
C GLY A 24 0.01 -5.62 12.01
N GLU A 25 -0.36 -5.77 10.74
CA GLU A 25 -0.16 -4.74 9.71
C GLU A 25 -1.45 -3.95 9.48
N ASP A 26 -1.32 -2.65 9.26
CA ASP A 26 -2.45 -1.78 8.95
C ASP A 26 -2.95 -1.94 7.51
N LEU A 27 -4.24 -1.67 7.31
CA LEU A 27 -4.90 -1.74 6.02
C LEU A 27 -5.60 -0.42 5.71
N VAL A 28 -5.43 0.05 4.48
CA VAL A 28 -6.13 1.25 3.97
C VAL A 28 -7.62 0.96 3.83
N PRO A 29 -8.51 1.86 4.27
CA PRO A 29 -9.95 1.68 4.13
C PRO A 29 -10.37 1.35 2.69
N PHE A 30 -11.30 0.41 2.53
CA PHE A 30 -11.75 -0.06 1.22
C PHE A 30 -12.18 1.05 0.26
N GLU A 31 -12.85 2.09 0.75
CA GLU A 31 -13.27 3.23 -0.09
C GLU A 31 -12.08 3.98 -0.69
N GLU A 32 -11.00 4.14 0.09
CA GLU A 32 -9.77 4.78 -0.36
C GLU A 32 -9.04 3.91 -1.39
N LEU A 33 -8.95 2.59 -1.15
CA LEU A 33 -8.38 1.64 -2.10
C LEU A 33 -9.14 1.66 -3.45
N VAL A 34 -10.47 1.69 -3.41
CA VAL A 34 -11.30 1.77 -4.63
C VAL A 34 -11.11 3.11 -5.35
N ASN A 35 -10.96 4.21 -4.61
CA ASN A 35 -10.65 5.51 -5.19
C ASN A 35 -9.26 5.50 -5.87
N GLU A 36 -8.25 4.91 -5.23
CA GLU A 36 -6.93 4.73 -5.83
C GLU A 36 -7.01 3.94 -7.16
N PHE A 37 -7.79 2.86 -7.18
CA PHE A 37 -7.99 2.08 -8.41
C PHE A 37 -8.75 2.87 -9.48
N ASN A 38 -9.72 3.69 -9.10
CA ASN A 38 -10.43 4.57 -10.03
C ASN A 38 -9.48 5.60 -10.65
N ASP A 39 -8.59 6.20 -9.86
CA ASP A 39 -7.62 7.18 -10.32
C ASP A 39 -6.53 6.55 -11.21
N MET A 40 -6.16 5.30 -10.95
CA MET A 40 -5.17 4.61 -11.76
C MET A 40 -5.70 4.06 -13.09
N VAL A 41 -6.93 3.52 -13.09
CA VAL A 41 -7.49 2.82 -14.26
C VAL A 41 -8.34 3.75 -15.14
N HIS A 42 -8.89 4.81 -14.55
CA HIS A 42 -9.88 5.69 -15.16
C HIS A 42 -10.98 4.91 -15.91
N PRO A 43 -11.77 4.08 -15.19
CA PRO A 43 -12.80 3.26 -15.81
C PRO A 43 -13.93 4.11 -16.38
N ALA A 44 -14.66 3.58 -17.37
CA ALA A 44 -15.81 4.28 -17.95
C ALA A 44 -16.97 4.44 -16.96
N LYS A 45 -17.05 3.56 -15.95
CA LYS A 45 -17.96 3.68 -14.82
C LYS A 45 -17.15 3.51 -13.52
N PRO A 46 -17.28 4.43 -12.56
CA PRO A 46 -16.60 4.32 -11.27
C PRO A 46 -16.88 2.98 -10.59
N SER A 47 -15.84 2.40 -9.97
CA SER A 47 -15.90 1.16 -9.19
C SER A 47 -16.38 -0.06 -9.99
N LYS A 48 -16.26 -0.01 -11.31
CA LYS A 48 -16.63 -1.08 -12.24
C LYS A 48 -15.51 -1.25 -13.26
N PHE A 49 -14.63 -2.21 -13.02
CA PHE A 49 -13.45 -2.39 -13.83
C PHE A 49 -13.62 -3.54 -14.81
N ARG A 50 -13.66 -3.23 -16.10
CA ARG A 50 -13.64 -4.26 -17.14
C ARG A 50 -12.22 -4.79 -17.35
N PRO A 51 -12.04 -6.07 -17.70
CA PRO A 51 -10.72 -6.63 -18.03
C PRO A 51 -9.99 -5.87 -19.14
N ALA A 52 -10.73 -5.26 -20.08
CA ALA A 52 -10.17 -4.42 -21.13
C ALA A 52 -9.57 -3.11 -20.59
N GLU A 53 -10.21 -2.49 -19.58
CA GLU A 53 -9.77 -1.24 -18.97
C GLU A 53 -8.53 -1.48 -18.09
N LEU A 54 -8.56 -2.53 -17.27
CA LEU A 54 -7.41 -2.96 -16.47
C LEU A 54 -6.19 -3.30 -17.34
N ARG A 55 -6.41 -3.92 -18.50
CA ARG A 55 -5.32 -4.23 -19.43
C ARG A 55 -4.76 -2.99 -20.10
N ARG A 56 -5.63 -2.03 -20.44
CA ARG A 56 -5.22 -0.76 -21.07
C ARG A 56 -4.40 0.11 -20.11
N SER A 57 -4.70 0.11 -18.81
CA SER A 57 -3.91 0.86 -17.82
C SER A 57 -2.52 0.26 -17.58
N GLY A 58 -2.28 -1.00 -17.98
CA GLY A 58 -1.04 -1.73 -17.68
C GLY A 58 -0.92 -2.17 -16.22
N LEU A 59 -1.94 -1.90 -15.39
CA LEU A 59 -1.94 -2.15 -13.94
C LEU A 59 -2.77 -3.37 -13.54
N ALA A 60 -3.36 -4.10 -14.50
CA ALA A 60 -4.16 -5.30 -14.24
C ALA A 60 -3.50 -6.28 -13.27
N PHE A 61 -2.21 -6.61 -13.51
CA PHE A 61 -1.48 -7.53 -12.66
C PHE A 61 -1.30 -6.97 -11.24
N ASN A 62 -0.98 -5.69 -11.11
CA ASN A 62 -0.74 -5.05 -9.81
C ASN A 62 -2.03 -5.00 -8.98
N ILE A 63 -3.14 -4.56 -9.58
CA ILE A 63 -4.44 -4.43 -8.90
C ILE A 63 -4.94 -5.80 -8.42
N ILE A 64 -4.92 -6.82 -9.29
CA ILE A 64 -5.35 -8.17 -8.91
C ILE A 64 -4.40 -8.78 -7.87
N SER A 65 -3.09 -8.54 -7.99
CA SER A 65 -2.13 -9.02 -7.00
C SER A 65 -2.31 -8.34 -5.65
N ALA A 66 -2.57 -7.03 -5.62
CA ALA A 66 -2.82 -6.28 -4.40
C ALA A 66 -4.08 -6.79 -3.68
N LEU A 67 -5.15 -7.10 -4.41
CA LEU A 67 -6.38 -7.64 -3.83
C LEU A 67 -6.25 -9.09 -3.31
N THR A 68 -5.32 -9.88 -3.83
CA THR A 68 -5.27 -11.35 -3.56
C THR A 68 -4.03 -11.82 -2.81
N ASN A 69 -2.99 -10.99 -2.72
CA ASN A 69 -1.71 -11.35 -2.13
C ASN A 69 -1.25 -10.29 -1.14
N VAL A 70 -1.29 -10.64 0.14
CA VAL A 70 -0.95 -9.73 1.24
C VAL A 70 0.47 -9.17 1.14
N ARG A 71 1.46 -9.99 0.77
CA ARG A 71 2.84 -9.52 0.62
C ARG A 71 2.97 -8.51 -0.51
N LYS A 72 2.22 -8.71 -1.60
CA LYS A 72 2.18 -7.79 -2.73
C LYS A 72 1.44 -6.51 -2.39
N TYR A 73 0.40 -6.58 -1.56
CA TYR A 73 -0.27 -5.41 -1.01
C TYR A 73 0.67 -4.57 -0.15
N ILE A 74 1.35 -5.16 0.84
CA ILE A 74 2.30 -4.42 1.71
C ILE A 74 3.40 -3.76 0.87
N SER A 75 3.96 -4.49 -0.11
CA SER A 75 4.97 -3.94 -1.03
C SER A 75 4.42 -2.78 -1.88
N TRP A 76 3.14 -2.82 -2.22
CA TRP A 76 2.46 -1.78 -2.98
C TRP A 76 2.26 -0.53 -2.12
N GLU A 77 1.71 -0.68 -0.92
CA GLU A 77 1.47 0.42 0.03
C GLU A 77 2.76 1.14 0.40
N ALA A 78 3.83 0.40 0.71
CA ALA A 78 5.13 1.00 1.01
C ALA A 78 5.62 1.88 -0.16
N LEU A 79 5.50 1.38 -1.39
CA LEU A 79 5.88 2.14 -2.59
C LEU A 79 4.95 3.34 -2.84
N SER A 80 3.67 3.23 -2.51
CA SER A 80 2.70 4.32 -2.61
C SER A 80 3.01 5.44 -1.60
N CYS A 81 3.35 5.10 -0.36
CA CYS A 81 3.84 6.06 0.64
C CYS A 81 5.15 6.74 0.19
N GLU A 82 6.11 5.98 -0.35
CA GLU A 82 7.36 6.56 -0.87
C GLU A 82 7.10 7.52 -2.04
N LYS A 83 6.14 7.23 -2.93
CA LYS A 83 5.74 8.13 -4.01
C LYS A 83 5.08 9.39 -3.48
N ALA A 84 4.14 9.26 -2.54
CA ALA A 84 3.46 10.39 -1.91
C ALA A 84 4.46 11.32 -1.19
N ALA A 85 5.47 10.74 -0.56
CA ALA A 85 6.57 11.47 0.07
C ALA A 85 7.59 12.08 -0.92
N GLY A 86 7.41 11.90 -2.23
CA GLY A 86 8.36 12.37 -3.25
C GLY A 86 9.70 11.63 -3.26
N ARG A 87 9.81 10.51 -2.53
CA ARG A 87 11.02 9.70 -2.41
C ARG A 87 11.18 8.69 -3.55
N ALA A 88 10.07 8.19 -4.10
CA ALA A 88 10.10 7.21 -5.19
C ALA A 88 10.46 7.80 -6.57
N SER A 89 10.29 9.11 -6.80
CA SER A 89 10.56 9.74 -8.10
C SER A 89 12.01 10.18 -8.31
N ASN A 90 12.82 10.23 -7.25
CA ASN A 90 14.04 11.03 -7.30
C ASN A 90 15.35 10.23 -7.43
N LEU A 91 15.36 8.89 -7.44
CA LEU A 91 16.65 8.17 -7.49
C LEU A 91 17.50 8.45 -8.75
N ARG A 92 16.90 8.97 -9.82
CA ARG A 92 17.60 9.28 -11.07
C ARG A 92 18.20 10.70 -11.12
N ASP A 93 17.70 11.62 -10.29
CA ASP A 93 18.15 13.04 -10.22
C ASP A 93 18.53 13.49 -8.78
N SER A 94 18.50 12.59 -7.80
CA SER A 94 18.89 12.84 -6.41
C SER A 94 20.37 13.15 -6.28
N THR A 95 20.69 14.18 -5.51
CA THR A 95 22.07 14.50 -5.13
C THR A 95 22.56 13.56 -4.03
N ASP A 96 23.88 13.47 -3.83
CA ASP A 96 24.48 12.67 -2.75
C ASP A 96 23.95 13.06 -1.36
N TRP A 97 23.54 14.33 -1.19
CA TRP A 97 22.89 14.81 0.04
C TRP A 97 21.48 14.26 0.22
N ASP A 98 20.71 14.11 -0.86
CA ASP A 98 19.37 13.53 -0.79
C ASP A 98 19.44 12.05 -0.42
N LEU A 99 20.43 11.32 -0.96
CA LEU A 99 20.69 9.91 -0.60
C LEU A 99 21.18 9.77 0.84
N PHE A 100 22.06 10.66 1.30
CA PHE A 100 22.53 10.68 2.68
C PHE A 100 21.39 10.99 3.66
N ALA A 101 20.60 12.02 3.38
CA ALA A 101 19.47 12.43 4.22
C ALA A 101 18.40 11.33 4.27
N ASP A 102 18.08 10.70 3.14
CA ASP A 102 17.12 9.59 3.08
C ASP A 102 17.59 8.36 3.86
N ARG A 103 18.88 8.01 3.77
CA ARG A 103 19.49 6.94 4.55
C ARG A 103 19.46 7.23 6.05
N GLU A 104 19.81 8.44 6.44
CA GLU A 104 19.87 8.80 7.86
C GLU A 104 18.48 8.96 8.48
N TYR A 105 17.49 9.43 7.69
CA TYR A 105 16.08 9.43 8.12
C TYR A 105 15.54 8.02 8.34
N ARG A 106 15.77 7.07 7.42
CA ARG A 106 15.33 5.68 7.64
C ARG A 106 15.94 5.09 8.90
N ARG A 107 17.25 5.29 9.10
CA ARG A 107 17.95 4.84 10.31
C ARG A 107 17.33 5.40 11.59
N LEU A 108 16.85 6.65 11.57
CA LEU A 108 16.28 7.31 12.74
C LEU A 108 14.84 6.84 13.02
N VAL A 109 14.01 6.71 11.98
CA VAL A 109 12.65 6.17 12.10
C VAL A 109 12.67 4.73 12.60
N ASP A 110 13.49 3.88 11.99
CA ASP A 110 13.61 2.47 12.40
C ASP A 110 14.13 2.33 13.85
N ALA A 111 14.86 3.31 14.37
CA ALA A 111 15.32 3.32 15.76
C ALA A 111 14.25 3.84 16.74
N GLU A 112 13.43 4.82 16.34
CA GLU A 112 12.29 5.29 17.15
C GLU A 112 11.22 4.19 17.29
N ASP A 113 11.00 3.36 16.26
CA ASP A 113 10.10 2.21 16.31
C ASP A 113 10.64 1.08 17.24
N GLU A 114 11.96 0.93 17.41
CA GLU A 114 12.57 -0.03 18.36
C GLU A 114 12.50 0.46 19.83
N ASP A 115 12.49 1.77 20.05
CA ASP A 115 12.47 2.38 21.39
C ASP A 115 11.06 2.40 22.04
N GLU A 116 9.97 2.27 21.25
CA GLU A 116 8.60 2.19 21.80
C GLU A 116 8.24 0.80 22.38
N ASP A 117 9.03 -0.25 22.08
CA ASP A 117 8.80 -1.62 22.57
C ASP A 117 9.49 -1.94 23.93
N GLU A 118 10.34 -1.05 24.49
CA GLU A 118 11.09 -1.29 25.73
C GLU A 118 10.53 -0.62 27.00
N ASP A 119 9.56 0.30 26.91
CA ASP A 119 9.06 1.06 28.07
C ASP A 119 7.77 0.49 28.69
N GLY A 120 7.77 -0.82 28.97
CA GLY A 120 6.58 -1.55 29.40
C GLY A 120 6.76 -2.68 30.41
N ASP A 121 7.75 -2.68 31.32
CA ASP A 121 7.70 -3.59 32.48
C ASP A 121 8.53 -3.15 33.72
N GLY A 122 7.87 -3.22 34.89
CA GLY A 122 8.45 -3.33 36.24
C GLY A 122 8.47 -2.06 37.10
N ASP A 123 8.02 -2.03 38.35
CA ASP A 123 7.40 -3.03 39.21
C ASP A 123 6.82 -2.30 40.44
N ASP A 124 5.83 -2.93 41.07
CA ASP A 124 5.20 -2.59 42.34
C ASP A 124 6.22 -2.65 43.50
N ALA A 125 6.27 -1.62 44.37
CA ALA A 125 6.79 -1.72 45.75
C ALA A 125 6.40 -0.52 46.64
#